data_AF-A0A7W1TK07-F1
#
_entry.id   AF-A0A7W1TK07-F1
#
_cell.length_a   1.000
_cell.length_b   1.000
_cell.length_c   1.000
_cell.angle_alpha   90.00
_cell.angle_beta   90.00
_cell.angle_gamma   90.00
#
_symmetry.space_group_name_H-M   'P 1'
#
loop_
_entity.id
_entity.type
_entity.pdbx_description
1 polymer ?
#
loop_
_entity_poly.entity_id
_entity_poly.type
_entity_poly.pdbx_seq_one_letter_code
_entity_poly.pdbx_strand_id
1 'polypeptide(L)'
;MCLNVNGLTLPTEFTAAVERRIFPYRIGLLEQRGGVDAYGHTVYLDLGDVWQNQDNLDAAVQDLPIGFEPNVGYGHRLATNDIPGSIPDITDFSRVVCFATSSSGAPYCFDFRDNVDHPSIIHWDDGTVYWRRIAPDFDSFLAIFGLAV
;
A
#
# COMPACT_ATOMS: atom_id res chain seq x y z
N MET A 1 6.83 0.39 19.68
CA MET A 1 5.58 -0.38 19.67
C MET A 1 5.69 -1.36 18.52
N CYS A 2 5.31 -2.62 18.69
CA CYS A 2 5.29 -3.58 17.59
C CYS A 2 3.83 -3.73 17.14
N LEU A 3 3.54 -3.45 15.87
CA LEU A 3 2.21 -3.65 15.28
C LEU A 3 2.21 -5.01 14.56
N ASN A 4 1.18 -5.80 14.82
CA ASN A 4 1.06 -7.14 14.23
C ASN A 4 -0.37 -7.33 13.73
N VAL A 5 -0.52 -7.69 12.46
CA VAL A 5 -1.83 -7.88 11.82
C VAL A 5 -1.83 -9.26 11.17
N ASN A 6 -2.80 -10.10 11.51
CA ASN A 6 -2.88 -11.49 11.02
C ASN A 6 -1.60 -12.31 11.23
N GLY A 7 -0.86 -12.08 12.31
CA GLY A 7 0.40 -12.76 12.59
C GLY A 7 1.61 -12.20 11.83
N LEU A 8 1.41 -11.17 10.98
CA LEU A 8 2.46 -10.48 10.25
C LEU A 8 2.92 -9.27 11.05
N THR A 9 4.21 -9.22 11.34
CA THR A 9 4.82 -8.06 12.01
C THR A 9 5.04 -6.95 10.98
N LEU A 10 4.53 -5.76 11.27
CA LEU A 10 4.72 -4.62 10.37
C LEU A 10 6.16 -4.09 10.42
N PRO A 11 6.66 -3.46 9.34
CA PRO A 11 8.01 -2.91 9.30
C PRO A 11 8.29 -1.93 10.45
N THR A 12 9.52 -1.98 10.98
CA THR A 12 9.90 -1.13 12.12
C THR A 12 9.82 0.35 11.74
N GLU A 13 10.16 0.67 10.50
CA GLU A 13 10.09 1.98 9.88
C GLU A 13 8.65 2.55 9.95
N PHE A 14 7.65 1.72 9.67
CA PHE A 14 6.23 2.10 9.79
C PHE A 14 5.86 2.39 11.24
N THR A 15 6.24 1.51 12.17
CA THR A 15 5.94 1.73 13.60
C THR A 15 6.61 3.00 14.13
N ALA A 16 7.85 3.28 13.71
CA ALA A 16 8.58 4.47 14.08
C ALA A 16 7.95 5.75 13.47
N ALA A 17 7.48 5.69 12.22
CA ALA A 17 6.75 6.77 11.57
C ALA A 17 5.46 7.16 12.33
N VAL A 18 4.70 6.15 12.75
CA VAL A 18 3.50 6.30 13.58
C VAL A 18 3.85 6.94 14.94
N GLU A 19 4.86 6.43 15.63
CA GLU A 19 5.30 6.95 16.93
C GLU A 19 5.78 8.40 16.86
N ARG A 20 6.52 8.74 15.80
CA ARG A 20 7.02 10.10 15.53
C ARG A 20 5.93 11.03 15.01
N ARG A 21 4.73 10.52 14.70
CA ARG A 21 3.59 11.26 14.13
C ARG A 21 3.99 12.05 12.88
N ILE A 22 4.77 11.41 12.00
CA ILE A 22 5.23 12.06 10.76
C ILE A 22 4.06 12.29 9.78
N PHE A 23 2.97 11.53 9.94
CA PHE A 23 1.73 11.74 9.20
C PHE A 23 0.89 12.84 9.86
N PRO A 24 0.52 13.91 9.15
CA PRO A 24 -0.32 14.96 9.71
C PRO A 24 -1.73 14.42 10.04
N TYR A 25 -2.34 14.97 11.11
CA TYR A 25 -3.58 14.49 11.75
C TYR A 25 -4.84 14.48 10.84
N ARG A 26 -4.76 15.13 9.68
CA ARG A 26 -5.61 14.93 8.51
C ARG A 26 -4.74 15.22 7.31
N ILE A 27 -4.60 14.26 6.40
CA ILE A 27 -3.99 14.59 5.12
C ILE A 27 -5.08 15.26 4.28
N GLY A 28 -4.99 16.59 4.16
CA GLY A 28 -5.36 17.19 2.89
C GLY A 28 -4.29 16.76 1.90
N LEU A 29 -4.66 15.93 0.92
CA LEU A 29 -3.90 15.48 -0.24
C LEU A 29 -2.37 15.69 -0.14
N LEU A 30 -1.62 14.68 0.33
CA LEU A 30 -0.16 14.72 0.18
C LEU A 30 0.19 14.15 -1.18
N GLU A 31 0.40 15.04 -2.14
CA GLU A 31 0.79 14.66 -3.49
C GLU A 31 2.22 14.10 -3.50
N GLN A 32 2.44 13.06 -4.31
CA GLN A 32 3.78 12.56 -4.59
C GLN A 32 4.69 13.65 -5.17
N ARG A 33 6.01 13.48 -4.99
CA ARG A 33 7.02 14.31 -5.63
C ARG A 33 7.43 13.71 -6.96
N GLY A 34 7.24 14.46 -8.04
CA GLY A 34 7.89 14.17 -9.32
C GLY A 34 7.21 13.16 -10.25
N GLY A 35 6.02 12.65 -9.92
CA GLY A 35 5.23 11.87 -10.89
C GLY A 35 5.68 10.41 -11.09
N VAL A 36 6.50 9.87 -10.20
CA VAL A 36 7.11 8.55 -10.34
C VAL A 36 7.08 7.76 -9.03
N ASP A 37 6.99 6.43 -9.16
CA ASP A 37 7.15 5.51 -8.03
C ASP A 37 8.64 5.31 -7.67
N ALA A 38 8.93 4.53 -6.62
CA ALA A 38 10.31 4.31 -6.17
C ALA A 38 11.16 3.48 -7.16
N TYR A 39 10.53 2.87 -8.17
CA TYR A 39 11.22 2.20 -9.28
C TYR A 39 11.45 3.13 -10.48
N GLY A 40 11.00 4.39 -10.39
CA GLY A 40 11.16 5.40 -11.44
C GLY A 40 10.11 5.29 -12.55
N HIS A 41 9.04 4.51 -12.36
CA HIS A 41 7.98 4.42 -13.35
C HIS A 41 6.95 5.52 -13.14
N THR A 42 6.43 6.10 -14.23
CA THR A 42 5.37 7.11 -14.16
C THR A 42 4.11 6.52 -13.52
N VAL A 43 3.58 7.24 -12.54
CA VAL A 43 2.32 6.93 -11.84
C VAL A 43 1.78 8.22 -11.25
N TYR A 44 0.47 8.30 -10.99
CA TYR A 44 -0.10 9.34 -10.15
C TYR A 44 -0.43 8.76 -8.78
N LEU A 45 0.17 9.30 -7.72
CA LEU A 45 -0.05 8.88 -6.34
C LEU A 45 -0.30 10.08 -5.46
N ASP A 46 -1.23 9.91 -4.55
CA ASP A 46 -1.49 10.80 -3.43
C ASP A 46 -1.72 9.96 -2.18
N LEU A 47 -1.25 10.46 -1.04
CA LEU A 47 -1.50 9.84 0.25
C LEU A 47 -2.70 10.55 0.88
N GLY A 48 -3.73 9.78 1.21
CA GLY A 48 -4.94 10.16 1.94
C GLY A 48 -4.83 9.75 3.41
N ASP A 49 -5.71 8.89 3.90
CA ASP A 49 -5.70 8.48 5.30
C ASP A 49 -4.64 7.41 5.59
N VAL A 50 -4.01 7.48 6.77
CA VAL A 50 -3.04 6.48 7.26
C VAL A 50 -3.57 5.88 8.56
N TRP A 51 -3.69 4.56 8.62
CA TRP A 51 -4.14 3.82 9.80
C TRP A 51 -2.99 3.64 10.80
N GLN A 52 -2.99 4.49 11.82
CA GLN A 52 -1.88 4.62 12.78
C GLN A 52 -2.08 3.79 14.07
N ASN A 53 -3.10 2.93 14.14
CA ASN A 53 -3.37 2.10 15.31
C ASN A 53 -3.85 0.70 14.91
N GLN A 54 -3.74 -0.24 15.85
CA GLN A 54 -4.04 -1.66 15.65
C GLN A 54 -5.48 -1.89 15.19
N ASP A 55 -6.47 -1.27 15.85
CA ASP A 55 -7.89 -1.47 15.53
C ASP A 55 -8.22 -1.08 14.09
N ASN A 56 -7.68 0.05 13.62
CA ASN A 56 -7.88 0.50 12.25
C ASN A 56 -7.19 -0.38 11.22
N LEU A 57 -5.99 -0.90 11.54
CA LEU A 57 -5.26 -1.82 10.68
C LEU A 57 -6.00 -3.17 10.56
N ASP A 58 -6.49 -3.69 11.68
CA ASP A 58 -7.26 -4.94 11.71
C ASP A 58 -8.57 -4.81 10.92
N ALA A 59 -9.28 -3.68 11.07
CA ALA A 59 -10.48 -3.40 10.30
C ALA A 59 -10.18 -3.29 8.79
N ALA A 60 -9.12 -2.56 8.41
CA ALA A 60 -8.73 -2.39 7.02
C ALA A 60 -8.42 -3.73 6.33
N VAL A 61 -7.77 -4.67 7.04
CA VAL A 61 -7.48 -6.00 6.51
C VAL A 61 -8.72 -6.88 6.38
N GLN A 62 -9.69 -6.74 7.29
CA GLN A 62 -10.97 -7.45 7.19
C GLN A 62 -11.83 -6.95 6.03
N ASP A 63 -11.82 -5.64 5.78
CA ASP A 63 -12.66 -5.01 4.75
C ASP A 63 -12.08 -5.16 3.34
N LEU A 64 -10.75 -5.22 3.21
CA LEU A 64 -10.05 -5.23 1.93
C LEU A 64 -10.62 -6.25 0.92
N PRO A 65 -10.81 -7.55 1.25
CA PRO A 65 -11.26 -8.53 0.27
C PRO A 65 -12.64 -8.23 -0.33
N ILE A 66 -13.51 -7.49 0.38
CA ILE A 66 -14.87 -7.15 -0.06
C ILE A 66 -14.83 -6.33 -1.36
N GLY A 67 -13.82 -5.47 -1.52
CA GLY A 67 -13.64 -4.66 -2.72
C GLY A 67 -13.06 -5.42 -3.92
N PHE A 68 -12.59 -6.65 -3.71
CA PHE A 68 -11.78 -7.42 -4.66
C PHE A 68 -12.28 -8.86 -4.81
N GLU A 69 -13.59 -9.07 -4.68
CA GLU A 69 -14.20 -10.38 -4.92
C GLU A 69 -14.04 -10.81 -6.39
N PRO A 70 -13.55 -12.03 -6.67
CA PRO A 70 -13.39 -12.53 -8.03
C PRO A 70 -14.71 -12.48 -8.82
N ASN A 71 -14.65 -11.91 -10.01
CA ASN A 71 -15.77 -11.76 -10.92
C ASN A 71 -15.28 -11.76 -12.38
N VAL A 72 -16.18 -11.50 -13.34
CA VAL A 72 -15.81 -11.52 -14.77
C VAL A 72 -14.69 -10.53 -15.15
N GLY A 73 -14.46 -9.48 -14.36
CA GLY A 73 -13.45 -8.46 -14.59
C GLY A 73 -12.23 -8.51 -13.66
N TYR A 74 -12.34 -9.10 -12.46
CA TYR A 74 -11.26 -9.16 -11.46
C TYR A 74 -10.99 -10.59 -10.99
N GLY A 75 -9.72 -10.90 -10.73
CA GLY A 75 -9.25 -12.23 -10.32
C GLY A 75 -8.77 -13.10 -11.49
N HIS A 76 -8.67 -12.51 -12.68
CA HIS A 76 -8.25 -13.19 -13.90
C HIS A 76 -7.06 -12.51 -14.58
N ARG A 77 -6.68 -11.30 -14.14
CA ARG A 77 -5.57 -10.55 -14.72
C ARG A 77 -4.24 -11.16 -14.29
N LEU A 78 -3.40 -11.42 -15.29
CA LEU A 78 -1.99 -11.77 -15.09
C LEU A 78 -1.15 -10.49 -15.17
N ALA A 79 -0.01 -10.47 -14.48
CA ALA A 79 0.98 -9.42 -14.66
C ALA A 79 1.39 -9.36 -16.13
N THR A 80 1.52 -8.14 -16.67
CA THR A 80 1.98 -7.94 -18.04
C THR A 80 3.23 -7.07 -18.04
N ASN A 81 4.20 -7.42 -18.87
CA ASN A 81 5.42 -6.63 -19.03
C ASN A 81 5.14 -5.26 -19.68
N ASP A 82 3.97 -5.09 -20.29
CA ASP A 82 3.55 -3.86 -20.96
C ASP A 82 3.14 -2.76 -19.97
N ILE A 83 2.93 -3.10 -18.70
CA ILE A 83 2.47 -2.17 -17.66
C ILE A 83 3.48 -2.17 -16.51
N PRO A 84 4.35 -1.14 -16.43
CA PRO A 84 5.39 -1.07 -15.41
C PRO A 84 4.83 -1.18 -13.98
N GLY A 85 5.44 -2.05 -13.19
CA GLY A 85 5.06 -2.30 -11.80
C GLY A 85 3.75 -3.09 -11.63
N SER A 86 3.03 -3.44 -12.70
CA SER A 86 1.80 -4.24 -12.56
C SER A 86 2.08 -5.61 -11.95
N ILE A 87 1.17 -6.05 -11.10
CA ILE A 87 1.16 -7.39 -10.52
C ILE A 87 -0.17 -8.09 -10.85
N PRO A 88 -0.25 -9.43 -10.75
CA PRO A 88 -1.50 -10.15 -10.99
C PRO A 88 -2.58 -9.72 -9.99
N ASP A 89 -3.84 -9.94 -10.36
CA ASP A 89 -4.94 -9.73 -9.42
C ASP A 89 -4.72 -10.55 -8.14
N ILE A 90 -5.00 -9.92 -7.01
CA ILE A 90 -4.86 -10.53 -5.70
C ILE A 90 -6.20 -11.12 -5.30
N THR A 91 -6.27 -12.45 -5.23
CA THR A 91 -7.49 -13.15 -4.77
C THR A 91 -7.31 -13.75 -3.37
N ASP A 92 -6.08 -13.78 -2.85
CA ASP A 92 -5.74 -14.18 -1.49
C ASP A 92 -4.99 -13.03 -0.80
N PHE A 93 -5.68 -12.38 0.13
CA PHE A 93 -5.19 -11.24 0.90
C PHE A 93 -4.61 -11.65 2.27
N SER A 94 -4.46 -12.95 2.57
CA SER A 94 -3.93 -13.41 3.85
C SER A 94 -2.52 -12.89 4.18
N ARG A 95 -1.78 -12.43 3.15
CA ARG A 95 -0.43 -11.85 3.25
C ARG A 95 -0.34 -10.41 2.78
N VAL A 96 -1.46 -9.69 2.80
CA VAL A 96 -1.53 -8.28 2.40
C VAL A 96 -2.13 -7.49 3.55
N VAL A 97 -1.40 -6.47 4.01
CA VAL A 97 -1.85 -5.60 5.10
C VAL A 97 -1.93 -4.17 4.61
N CYS A 98 -3.14 -3.64 4.45
CA CYS A 98 -3.31 -2.26 4.06
C CYS A 98 -3.13 -1.33 5.25
N PHE A 99 -2.40 -0.24 5.04
CA PHE A 99 -2.02 0.72 6.09
C PHE A 99 -2.43 2.15 5.77
N ALA A 100 -2.81 2.43 4.52
CA ALA A 100 -3.27 3.75 4.09
C ALA A 100 -4.19 3.68 2.87
N THR A 101 -4.76 4.82 2.51
CA THR A 101 -5.52 5.04 1.27
C THR A 101 -5.02 6.27 0.53
N SER A 102 -5.33 6.39 -0.75
CA SER A 102 -5.34 7.67 -1.48
C SER A 102 -6.55 8.52 -1.08
N SER A 103 -6.64 9.75 -1.57
CA SER A 103 -7.84 10.59 -1.39
C SER A 103 -9.09 10.04 -2.08
N SER A 104 -8.94 9.18 -3.09
CA SER A 104 -10.04 8.44 -3.73
C SER A 104 -10.45 7.18 -2.97
N GLY A 105 -9.71 6.80 -1.93
CA GLY A 105 -9.94 5.59 -1.15
C GLY A 105 -9.20 4.35 -1.68
N ALA A 106 -8.37 4.49 -2.71
CA ALA A 106 -7.59 3.38 -3.24
C ALA A 106 -6.49 2.95 -2.24
N PRO A 107 -6.40 1.66 -1.89
CA PRO A 107 -5.55 1.20 -0.80
C PRO A 107 -4.05 1.23 -1.12
N TYR A 108 -3.25 1.47 -0.08
CA TYR A 108 -1.81 1.19 -0.01
C TYR A 108 -1.57 0.07 0.99
N CYS A 109 -0.80 -0.94 0.60
CA CYS A 109 -0.63 -2.14 1.40
C CYS A 109 0.82 -2.65 1.42
N PHE A 110 1.20 -3.21 2.56
CA PHE A 110 2.36 -4.09 2.68
C PHE A 110 2.04 -5.43 2.01
N ASP A 111 2.89 -5.84 1.09
CA ASP A 111 2.80 -7.11 0.38
C ASP A 111 3.87 -8.08 0.90
N PHE A 112 3.45 -9.02 1.76
CA PHE A 112 4.29 -10.03 2.40
C PHE A 112 4.34 -11.34 1.60
N ARG A 113 3.75 -11.40 0.40
CA ARG A 113 3.65 -12.65 -0.37
C ARG A 113 5.03 -13.17 -0.82
N ASP A 114 5.92 -12.27 -1.22
CA ASP A 114 7.26 -12.61 -1.70
C ASP A 114 8.28 -12.73 -0.56
N ASN A 115 8.21 -11.83 0.42
CA ASN A 115 9.14 -11.78 1.55
C ASN A 115 8.41 -11.31 2.81
N VAL A 116 8.41 -12.15 3.84
CA VAL A 116 7.71 -11.88 5.10
C VAL A 116 8.47 -10.88 5.98
N ASP A 117 9.79 -10.82 5.86
CA ASP A 117 10.65 -9.97 6.70
C ASP A 117 10.85 -8.57 6.08
N HIS A 118 10.70 -8.47 4.75
CA HIS A 118 10.87 -7.24 3.99
C HIS A 118 9.72 -7.08 2.98
N PRO A 119 8.50 -6.72 3.43
CA PRO A 119 7.37 -6.54 2.55
C PRO A 119 7.56 -5.32 1.63
N SER A 120 7.18 -5.48 0.37
CA SER A 120 7.09 -4.36 -0.58
C SER A 120 5.81 -3.55 -0.37
N ILE A 121 5.70 -2.39 -1.01
CA ILE A 121 4.46 -1.59 -1.00
C ILE A 121 3.75 -1.72 -2.34
N ILE A 122 2.48 -2.10 -2.26
CA ILE A 122 1.56 -2.17 -3.40
C ILE A 122 0.43 -1.14 -3.24
N HIS A 123 -0.11 -0.73 -4.38
CA HIS A 123 -1.22 0.20 -4.50
C HIS A 123 -2.20 -0.29 -5.55
N TRP A 124 -3.49 -0.04 -5.33
CA TRP A 124 -4.51 -0.22 -6.37
C TRP A 124 -4.58 1.04 -7.23
N ASP A 125 -4.11 0.98 -8.46
CA ASP A 125 -4.23 2.10 -9.41
C ASP A 125 -5.68 2.12 -9.93
N ASP A 126 -6.52 2.99 -9.35
CA ASP A 126 -7.94 3.09 -9.66
C ASP A 126 -8.22 3.76 -11.03
N GLY A 127 -7.27 4.55 -11.54
CA GLY A 127 -7.34 5.15 -12.87
C GLY A 127 -7.16 4.14 -14.00
N THR A 128 -6.34 3.11 -13.78
CA THR A 128 -6.03 2.08 -14.81
C THR A 128 -6.45 0.66 -14.42
N VAL A 129 -7.02 0.50 -13.22
CA VAL A 129 -7.71 -0.68 -12.70
C VAL A 129 -6.79 -1.91 -12.66
N TYR A 130 -5.67 -1.79 -11.93
CA TYR A 130 -4.80 -2.91 -11.58
C TYR A 130 -3.98 -2.66 -10.31
N TRP A 131 -3.49 -3.75 -9.72
CA TRP A 131 -2.53 -3.69 -8.62
C TRP A 131 -1.13 -3.40 -9.13
N ARG A 132 -0.45 -2.47 -8.47
CA ARG A 132 0.91 -2.04 -8.80
C ARG A 132 1.83 -2.14 -7.60
N ARG A 133 3.04 -2.65 -7.79
CA ARG A 133 4.14 -2.52 -6.82
C ARG A 133 4.83 -1.18 -7.02
N ILE A 134 4.83 -0.33 -5.99
CA ILE A 134 5.28 1.07 -6.08
C ILE A 134 6.53 1.36 -5.26
N ALA A 135 6.84 0.54 -4.24
CA ALA A 135 8.09 0.66 -3.51
C ALA A 135 8.62 -0.70 -3.05
N PRO A 136 9.95 -0.86 -2.94
CA PRO A 136 10.56 -2.08 -2.42
C PRO A 136 10.40 -2.25 -0.90
N ASP A 137 10.21 -1.14 -0.18
CA ASP A 137 10.08 -1.07 1.27
C ASP A 137 9.36 0.22 1.70
N PHE A 138 9.14 0.37 3.01
CA PHE A 138 8.40 1.50 3.56
C PHE A 138 9.16 2.83 3.48
N ASP A 139 10.47 2.83 3.69
CA ASP A 139 11.29 4.05 3.60
C ASP A 139 11.30 4.62 2.19
N SER A 140 11.43 3.75 1.19
CA SER A 140 11.34 4.12 -0.23
C SER A 140 9.95 4.67 -0.57
N PHE A 141 8.89 4.15 0.05
CA PHE A 141 7.54 4.70 -0.09
C PHE A 141 7.42 6.10 0.52
N LEU A 142 7.95 6.35 1.72
CA LEU A 142 7.95 7.68 2.32
C LEU A 142 8.69 8.71 1.46
N ALA A 143 9.78 8.29 0.83
CA ALA A 143 10.56 9.14 -0.07
C ALA A 143 9.75 9.64 -1.29
N ILE A 144 8.77 8.86 -1.77
CA ILE A 144 7.84 9.28 -2.86
C ILE A 144 7.13 10.58 -2.46
N PHE A 145 6.75 10.71 -1.19
CA PHE A 145 6.07 11.90 -0.66
C PHE A 145 7.03 12.92 -0.01
N GLY A 146 8.33 12.64 -0.08
CA GLY A 146 9.37 13.44 0.56
C GLY A 146 9.28 13.49 2.09
N LEU A 147 8.75 12.42 2.67
CA LEU A 147 8.78 12.13 4.09
C LEU A 147 10.03 11.30 4.41
N ALA A 148 10.42 11.29 5.69
CA ALA A 148 11.47 10.44 6.22
C ALA A 148 11.13 10.10 7.68
N VAL A 149 11.50 8.89 8.12
CA VAL A 149 11.31 8.45 9.51
C VAL A 149 12.31 9.12 10.43
#